data_AF-A0A945KMQ3-F1
#
_entry.id   AF-A0A945KMQ3-F1
#
_cell.length_a   1.000
_cell.length_b   1.000
_cell.length_c   1.000
_cell.angle_alpha   90.00
_cell.angle_beta   90.00
_cell.angle_gamma   90.00
#
_symmetry.space_group_name_H-M   'P 1'
#
loop_
_entity.id
_entity.type
_entity.pdbx_description
1 polymer ?
#
loop_
_entity_poly.entity_id
_entity_poly.type
_entity_poly.pdbx_seq_one_letter_code
_entity_poly.pdbx_strand_id
1 'polypeptide(L)'
;MTSQSPAESDEAPDEYRNAWSSIQYLVRYEGASWSGRESNRAFLNLGNNQFADMSSCTDAAFTGDGRSVADIDWDDDGRADVLLRFRTAPRIRLMRGNGPDTHWVKFYLQGVQSNRDAIGARVVVQTANNKSFTRTIYAGESFLSQSSKTLLFSLGNEDSIEQVVVRWPGGQTESFTGCSIDNRYTLIQGSGKAELVDAQPQLALATAARGVKSDAARPVSRIVLTESIPLGPLGIPSFENAQRKVADLAGSPILLNLWGTTCASCLKEFEGFQERKDKIDKQGLRIVTLCTDPFDKHEQAKKVVSHFGLQRDSGYTDDAFMNALEILLGEIIGRYNGTPLPTSLLLDSMCNLRVVYKGPERLGLILRDVRLLSTINPRDPSGSRLSFGRRLVRRTRDYAGMAELFRGIGSTTMATLYQQLADAAVKSQQPKEEKKESHLISG
;
A
#
# COMPACT_ATOMS: atom_id res chain seq x y z
N MET A 1 -10.85 9.43 -22.48
CA MET A 1 -11.09 8.06 -22.99
C MET A 1 -12.32 7.53 -22.30
N THR A 2 -13.46 7.59 -22.96
CA THR A 2 -14.71 6.98 -22.52
C THR A 2 -14.57 5.45 -22.60
N SER A 3 -14.67 4.76 -21.47
CA SER A 3 -14.56 3.30 -21.42
C SER A 3 -15.85 2.67 -21.93
N GLN A 4 -15.85 2.12 -23.14
CA GLN A 4 -16.83 1.11 -23.50
C GLN A 4 -16.38 -0.21 -22.92
N SER A 5 -16.90 -0.55 -21.75
CA SER A 5 -16.76 -1.90 -21.21
C SER A 5 -17.58 -2.83 -22.09
N PRO A 6 -17.10 -4.04 -22.43
CA PRO A 6 -17.87 -4.98 -23.24
C PRO A 6 -19.24 -5.23 -22.61
N ALA A 7 -20.31 -5.07 -23.40
CA ALA A 7 -21.69 -5.15 -22.92
C ALA A 7 -22.15 -6.60 -22.68
N GLU A 8 -21.48 -7.58 -23.29
CA GLU A 8 -21.75 -9.00 -23.14
C GLU A 8 -20.42 -9.72 -22.80
N SER A 9 -20.40 -10.48 -21.70
CA SER A 9 -19.29 -11.36 -21.32
C SER A 9 -19.58 -12.76 -21.84
N ASP A 10 -18.58 -13.50 -22.30
CA ASP A 10 -17.94 -14.41 -21.35
C ASP A 10 -16.43 -14.21 -21.17
N GLU A 11 -15.74 -13.53 -22.07
CA GLU A 11 -14.33 -13.15 -21.87
C GLU A 11 -14.04 -11.78 -22.50
N ALA A 12 -13.53 -10.84 -21.71
CA ALA A 12 -13.04 -9.58 -22.26
C ALA A 12 -11.90 -9.88 -23.25
N PRO A 13 -11.94 -9.35 -24.49
CA PRO A 13 -10.89 -9.58 -25.48
C PRO A 13 -9.50 -9.23 -24.91
N ASP A 14 -8.48 -9.98 -25.31
CA ASP A 14 -7.11 -9.78 -24.81
C ASP A 14 -6.61 -8.35 -25.04
N GLU A 15 -7.02 -7.72 -26.13
CA GLU A 15 -6.72 -6.31 -26.40
C GLU A 15 -7.29 -5.37 -25.31
N TYR A 16 -8.53 -5.60 -24.87
CA TYR A 16 -9.14 -4.83 -23.79
C TYR A 16 -8.43 -5.08 -22.46
N ARG A 17 -8.12 -6.35 -22.14
CA ARG A 17 -7.37 -6.72 -20.93
C ARG A 17 -5.98 -6.08 -20.93
N ASN A 18 -5.30 -6.11 -22.07
CA ASN A 18 -3.98 -5.50 -22.25
C ASN A 18 -4.05 -3.97 -22.14
N ALA A 19 -5.01 -3.32 -22.80
CA ALA A 19 -5.22 -1.87 -22.70
C ALA A 19 -5.53 -1.46 -21.26
N TRP A 20 -6.41 -2.18 -20.57
CA TRP A 20 -6.72 -1.94 -19.17
C TRP A 20 -5.50 -2.14 -18.27
N SER A 21 -4.74 -3.20 -18.49
CA SER A 21 -3.50 -3.48 -17.78
C SER A 21 -2.45 -2.37 -17.99
N SER A 22 -2.35 -1.84 -19.22
CA SER A 22 -1.50 -0.69 -19.55
C SER A 22 -1.96 0.60 -18.87
N ILE A 23 -3.26 0.90 -18.87
CA ILE A 23 -3.82 2.07 -18.16
C ILE A 23 -3.55 1.95 -16.65
N GLN A 24 -3.83 0.78 -16.06
CA GLN A 24 -3.54 0.53 -14.65
C GLN A 24 -2.05 0.67 -14.35
N TYR A 25 -1.19 0.26 -15.29
CA TYR A 25 0.26 0.41 -15.14
C TYR A 25 0.69 1.87 -15.13
N LEU A 26 0.31 2.65 -16.15
CA LEU A 26 0.60 4.09 -16.25
C LEU A 26 0.13 4.83 -14.99
N VAL A 27 -1.06 4.49 -14.52
CA VAL A 27 -1.69 5.15 -13.36
C VAL A 27 -1.01 4.79 -12.04
N ARG A 28 -0.77 3.50 -11.80
CA ARG A 28 -0.35 3.01 -10.48
C ARG A 28 1.16 3.11 -10.31
N TYR A 29 1.92 2.93 -11.38
CA TYR A 29 3.38 2.85 -11.32
C TYR A 29 4.06 4.07 -11.94
N GLU A 30 3.53 4.64 -13.02
CA GLU A 30 4.12 5.85 -13.63
C GLU A 30 3.50 7.16 -13.12
N GLY A 31 2.47 7.08 -12.27
CA GLY A 31 1.81 8.25 -11.68
C GLY A 31 0.96 9.04 -12.67
N ALA A 32 0.55 8.43 -13.79
CA ALA A 32 -0.35 9.07 -14.75
C ALA A 32 -1.70 9.43 -14.12
N SER A 33 -2.27 10.55 -14.59
CA SER A 33 -3.56 11.07 -14.15
C SER A 33 -4.71 10.46 -14.97
N TRP A 34 -5.82 10.10 -14.32
CA TRP A 34 -7.04 9.72 -15.03
C TRP A 34 -7.83 10.94 -15.50
N SER A 35 -7.74 12.04 -14.76
CA SER A 35 -8.48 13.27 -15.05
C SER A 35 -7.64 14.31 -15.81
N GLY A 36 -6.58 13.88 -16.52
CA GLY A 36 -5.78 14.80 -17.35
C GLY A 36 -5.20 16.03 -16.64
N ARG A 37 -4.92 15.96 -15.34
CA ARG A 37 -4.50 17.11 -14.50
C ARG A 37 -5.51 18.25 -14.39
N GLU A 38 -6.80 17.94 -14.53
CA GLU A 38 -7.88 18.89 -14.25
C GLU A 38 -7.74 19.44 -12.82
N SER A 39 -7.81 20.77 -12.70
CA SER A 39 -7.69 21.45 -11.40
C SER A 39 -8.97 21.30 -10.59
N ASN A 40 -8.81 21.02 -9.31
CA ASN A 40 -9.85 21.21 -8.30
C ASN A 40 -10.43 22.63 -8.36
N ARG A 41 -11.72 22.77 -8.04
CA ARG A 41 -12.44 24.06 -8.06
C ARG A 41 -13.00 24.41 -6.68
N ALA A 42 -12.88 25.68 -6.31
CA ALA A 42 -13.50 26.27 -5.13
C ALA A 42 -14.27 27.53 -5.54
N PHE A 43 -15.51 27.63 -5.08
CA PHE A 43 -16.41 28.73 -5.44
C PHE A 43 -16.84 29.50 -4.19
N LEU A 44 -16.70 30.81 -4.22
CA LEU A 44 -17.23 31.72 -3.20
C LEU A 44 -18.72 31.93 -3.45
N ASN A 45 -19.57 31.65 -2.45
CA ASN A 45 -20.97 32.04 -2.50
C ASN A 45 -21.09 33.56 -2.29
N LEU A 46 -21.60 34.28 -3.29
CA LEU A 46 -21.79 35.73 -3.25
C LEU A 46 -23.19 36.14 -2.77
N GLY A 47 -24.04 35.16 -2.43
CA GLY A 47 -25.47 35.37 -2.26
C GLY A 47 -26.20 35.47 -3.61
N ASN A 48 -27.51 35.68 -3.57
CA ASN A 48 -28.34 35.89 -4.77
C ASN A 48 -28.16 34.82 -5.87
N ASN A 49 -27.90 33.56 -5.49
CA ASN A 49 -27.62 32.44 -6.38
C ASN A 49 -26.39 32.65 -7.30
N GLN A 50 -25.44 33.51 -6.91
CA GLN A 50 -24.22 33.78 -7.64
C GLN A 50 -23.00 33.19 -6.94
N PHE A 51 -22.06 32.70 -7.75
CA PHE A 51 -20.82 32.12 -7.28
C PHE A 51 -19.64 32.67 -8.09
N ALA A 52 -18.52 32.95 -7.42
CA ALA A 52 -17.27 33.31 -8.07
C ALA A 52 -16.24 32.19 -7.92
N ASP A 53 -15.55 31.82 -9.00
CA ASP A 53 -14.40 30.92 -8.92
C ASP A 53 -13.27 31.60 -8.13
N MET A 54 -12.90 31.03 -6.99
CA MET A 54 -11.84 31.50 -6.11
C MET A 54 -10.72 30.45 -5.95
N SER A 55 -10.65 29.47 -6.86
CA SER A 55 -9.76 28.31 -6.75
C SER A 55 -8.29 28.71 -6.60
N SER A 56 -7.87 29.74 -7.34
CA SER A 56 -6.49 30.27 -7.27
C SER A 56 -6.23 31.09 -6.00
N CYS A 57 -7.25 31.73 -5.43
CA CYS A 57 -7.11 32.56 -4.23
C CYS A 57 -7.09 31.74 -2.93
N THR A 58 -7.59 30.50 -3.00
CA THR A 58 -7.70 29.57 -1.86
C THR A 58 -6.60 28.49 -1.88
N ASP A 59 -5.68 28.57 -2.85
CA ASP A 59 -4.73 27.50 -3.18
C ASP A 59 -5.38 26.13 -3.46
N ALA A 60 -6.69 26.11 -3.73
CA ALA A 60 -7.46 24.90 -3.95
C ALA A 60 -7.26 24.31 -5.35
N ALA A 61 -6.70 25.07 -6.30
CA ALA A 61 -6.52 24.71 -7.71
C ALA A 61 -5.46 23.61 -7.98
N PHE A 62 -5.44 22.56 -7.17
CA PHE A 62 -4.53 21.42 -7.34
C PHE A 62 -4.82 20.67 -8.63
N THR A 63 -3.78 20.43 -9.42
CA THR A 63 -3.80 19.63 -10.67
C THR A 63 -3.50 18.15 -10.44
N GLY A 64 -3.35 17.73 -9.19
CA GLY A 64 -3.19 16.33 -8.84
C GLY A 64 -4.51 15.56 -9.01
N ASP A 65 -4.44 14.23 -9.09
CA ASP A 65 -5.63 13.39 -9.25
C ASP A 65 -6.36 13.20 -7.90
N GLY A 66 -7.05 14.25 -7.48
CA GLY A 66 -7.93 14.30 -6.31
C GLY A 66 -9.16 13.44 -6.51
N ARG A 67 -9.54 12.66 -5.49
CA ARG A 67 -10.69 11.74 -5.57
C ARG A 67 -11.66 11.89 -4.43
N SER A 68 -11.20 12.38 -3.29
CA SER A 68 -12.02 12.44 -2.10
C SER A 68 -11.80 13.77 -1.40
N VAL A 69 -12.88 14.28 -0.83
CA VAL A 69 -12.92 15.50 -0.03
C VAL A 69 -13.76 15.24 1.22
N ALA A 70 -13.32 15.79 2.34
CA ALA A 70 -14.04 15.76 3.61
C ALA A 70 -13.84 17.10 4.32
N ASP A 71 -14.92 17.71 4.78
CA ASP A 71 -14.86 18.87 5.67
C ASP A 71 -14.75 18.44 7.14
N ILE A 72 -13.94 19.18 7.88
CA ILE A 72 -13.66 18.95 9.29
C ILE A 72 -13.21 20.27 9.92
N ASP A 73 -13.28 20.39 11.23
CA ASP A 73 -12.58 21.43 11.98
C ASP A 73 -11.47 20.71 12.75
N TRP A 74 -10.30 20.59 12.12
CA TRP A 74 -9.26 19.65 12.52
C TRP A 74 -8.50 20.13 13.75
N ASP A 75 -8.18 21.42 13.79
CA ASP A 75 -7.50 22.05 14.93
C ASP A 75 -8.48 22.68 15.92
N ASP A 76 -9.79 22.49 15.69
CA ASP A 76 -10.88 22.79 16.61
C ASP A 76 -11.06 24.30 16.89
N ASP A 77 -10.65 25.13 15.91
CA ASP A 77 -10.59 26.58 15.97
C ASP A 77 -11.88 27.29 15.53
N GLY A 78 -12.89 26.53 15.09
CA GLY A 78 -14.17 27.07 14.63
C GLY A 78 -14.20 27.46 13.16
N ARG A 79 -13.13 27.15 12.40
CA ARG A 79 -13.08 27.27 10.94
C ARG A 79 -13.18 25.89 10.30
N ALA A 80 -13.76 25.88 9.09
CA ALA A 80 -13.80 24.66 8.30
C ALA A 80 -12.46 24.45 7.60
N ASP A 81 -11.86 23.30 7.86
CA ASP A 81 -10.74 22.72 7.14
C ASP A 81 -11.23 21.70 6.11
N VAL A 82 -10.37 21.41 5.14
CA VAL A 82 -10.66 20.44 4.10
C VAL A 82 -9.56 19.40 4.01
N LEU A 83 -9.93 18.14 4.18
CA LEU A 83 -9.06 17.00 3.93
C LEU A 83 -9.29 16.47 2.51
N LEU A 84 -8.24 16.48 1.71
CA LEU A 84 -8.25 15.98 0.34
C LEU A 84 -7.42 14.71 0.22
N ARG A 85 -7.96 13.72 -0.50
CA ARG A 85 -7.22 12.52 -0.89
C ARG A 85 -6.96 12.51 -2.39
N PHE A 86 -5.70 12.35 -2.74
CA PHE A 86 -5.20 12.20 -4.10
C PHE A 86 -4.76 10.75 -4.34
N ARG A 87 -4.87 10.29 -5.59
CA ARG A 87 -4.23 9.02 -5.97
C ARG A 87 -2.71 9.16 -6.01
N THR A 88 -2.23 10.26 -6.56
CA THR A 88 -0.80 10.56 -6.71
C THR A 88 -0.26 11.26 -5.46
N ALA A 89 1.06 11.20 -5.27
CA ALA A 89 1.70 11.88 -4.15
C ALA A 89 1.72 13.41 -4.36
N PRO A 90 1.61 14.21 -3.27
CA PRO A 90 1.23 13.82 -1.91
C PRO A 90 -0.24 13.38 -1.85
N ARG A 91 -0.48 12.23 -1.22
CA ARG A 91 -1.78 11.52 -1.25
C ARG A 91 -2.83 12.09 -0.31
N ILE A 92 -2.41 12.70 0.79
CA ILE A 92 -3.29 13.37 1.74
C ILE A 92 -2.84 14.81 1.83
N ARG A 93 -3.80 15.74 1.76
CA ARG A 93 -3.57 17.16 2.00
C ARG A 93 -4.62 17.65 2.99
N LEU A 94 -4.18 18.37 4.01
CA LEU A 94 -5.04 19.15 4.87
C LEU A 94 -4.91 20.61 4.42
N MET A 95 -6.02 21.20 4.00
CA MET A 95 -6.14 22.63 3.77
C MET A 95 -6.75 23.24 5.02
N ARG A 96 -6.01 24.13 5.69
CA ARG A 96 -6.52 24.82 6.86
C ARG A 96 -7.31 26.05 6.48
N GLY A 97 -8.44 26.27 7.14
CA GLY A 97 -9.15 27.52 7.08
C GLY A 97 -8.32 28.63 7.71
N ASN A 98 -7.86 29.60 6.92
CA ASN A 98 -7.07 30.75 7.39
C ASN A 98 -7.78 32.09 7.13
N GLY A 99 -9.11 32.05 7.03
CA GLY A 99 -9.94 33.24 6.92
C GLY A 99 -9.92 34.10 8.20
N PRO A 100 -10.56 35.28 8.18
CA PRO A 100 -10.70 36.11 9.36
C PRO A 100 -11.38 35.36 10.50
N ASP A 101 -11.14 35.81 11.74
CA ASP A 101 -11.88 35.29 12.89
C ASP A 101 -13.37 35.61 12.73
N THR A 102 -14.21 34.60 13.00
CA THR A 102 -15.67 34.71 12.92
C THR A 102 -16.29 33.99 14.10
N HIS A 103 -17.43 34.47 14.59
CA HIS A 103 -18.20 33.73 15.57
C HIS A 103 -18.67 32.39 15.00
N TRP A 104 -18.73 31.37 15.85
CA TRP A 104 -19.12 30.03 15.43
C TRP A 104 -19.93 29.30 16.50
N VAL A 105 -20.57 28.19 16.14
CA VAL A 105 -21.13 27.23 17.10
C VAL A 105 -21.04 25.82 16.55
N LYS A 106 -20.68 24.85 17.40
CA LYS A 106 -20.56 23.43 17.04
C LYS A 106 -21.63 22.59 17.72
N PHE A 107 -22.22 21.64 17.00
CA PHE A 107 -23.18 20.69 17.55
C PHE A 107 -22.78 19.24 17.27
N TYR A 108 -22.79 18.44 18.33
CA TYR A 108 -22.76 16.98 18.30
C TYR A 108 -24.17 16.47 18.56
N LEU A 109 -24.70 15.62 17.70
CA LEU A 109 -26.07 15.12 17.85
C LEU A 109 -26.05 13.67 18.31
N GLN A 110 -27.00 13.35 19.18
CA GLN A 110 -27.18 12.00 19.67
C GLN A 110 -28.66 11.61 19.55
N GLY A 111 -28.93 10.69 18.63
CA GLY A 111 -30.26 10.08 18.51
C GLY A 111 -30.59 9.19 19.71
N VAL A 112 -31.85 9.18 20.09
CA VAL A 112 -32.40 8.29 21.13
C VAL A 112 -33.48 7.40 20.52
N GLN A 113 -34.51 8.00 19.92
CA GLN A 113 -35.54 7.27 19.16
C GLN A 113 -35.10 7.06 17.71
N SER A 114 -34.39 8.04 17.15
CA SER A 114 -33.73 7.94 15.84
C SER A 114 -32.42 7.15 15.93
N ASN A 115 -31.78 6.88 14.78
CA ASN A 115 -30.46 6.24 14.77
C ASN A 115 -29.47 7.02 15.65
N ARG A 116 -28.61 6.32 16.40
CA ARG A 116 -27.74 6.91 17.44
C ARG A 116 -26.86 8.04 16.94
N ASP A 117 -26.41 7.95 15.69
CA ASP A 117 -25.58 8.94 14.99
C ASP A 117 -26.37 10.14 14.45
N ALA A 118 -27.69 10.16 14.62
CA ALA A 118 -28.60 11.17 14.13
C ALA A 118 -28.47 11.45 12.62
N ILE A 119 -28.08 10.44 11.82
CA ILE A 119 -27.98 10.55 10.36
C ILE A 119 -29.34 10.98 9.79
N GLY A 120 -29.33 12.06 9.00
CA GLY A 120 -30.52 12.70 8.44
C GLY A 120 -31.13 13.81 9.31
N ALA A 121 -30.62 14.04 10.54
CA ALA A 121 -31.06 15.16 11.36
C ALA A 121 -30.66 16.49 10.72
N ARG A 122 -31.56 17.47 10.75
CA ARG A 122 -31.34 18.83 10.26
C ARG A 122 -31.37 19.83 11.40
N VAL A 123 -30.30 20.59 11.57
CA VAL A 123 -30.19 21.65 12.57
C VAL A 123 -30.31 23.00 11.88
N VAL A 124 -31.16 23.85 12.43
CA VAL A 124 -31.34 25.24 12.04
C VAL A 124 -30.93 26.12 13.22
N VAL A 125 -30.01 27.04 12.96
CA VAL A 125 -29.57 28.06 13.92
C VAL A 125 -30.09 29.40 13.44
N GLN A 126 -30.90 30.06 14.25
CA GLN A 126 -31.39 31.41 14.03
C GLN A 126 -30.65 32.37 14.97
N THR A 127 -30.23 33.50 14.42
CA THR A 127 -29.50 34.55 15.11
C THR A 127 -30.41 35.74 15.35
N ALA A 128 -30.06 36.60 16.32
CA ALA A 128 -30.90 37.74 16.69
C ALA A 128 -31.13 38.75 15.55
N ASN A 129 -30.26 38.79 14.52
CA ASN A 129 -30.45 39.61 13.33
C ASN A 129 -31.26 38.90 12.23
N ASN A 130 -32.07 37.91 12.58
CA ASN A 130 -32.91 37.12 11.67
C ASN A 130 -32.14 36.34 10.58
N LYS A 131 -30.83 36.09 10.73
CA LYS A 131 -30.11 35.16 9.84
C LYS A 131 -30.34 33.74 10.29
N SER A 132 -30.55 32.85 9.32
CA SER A 132 -30.79 31.43 9.52
C SER A 132 -29.72 30.61 8.82
N PHE A 133 -29.10 29.69 9.55
CA PHE A 133 -28.09 28.77 9.05
C PHE A 133 -28.61 27.35 9.20
N THR A 134 -28.43 26.51 8.18
CA THR A 134 -28.92 25.14 8.19
C THR A 134 -27.81 24.15 7.84
N ARG A 135 -27.67 23.09 8.63
CA ARG A 135 -26.84 21.92 8.29
C ARG A 135 -27.58 20.63 8.55
N THR A 136 -27.21 19.57 7.83
CA THR A 136 -27.79 18.23 7.95
C THR A 136 -26.67 17.22 8.18
N ILE A 137 -26.90 16.21 9.02
CA ILE A 137 -25.94 15.11 9.18
C ILE A 137 -26.14 14.12 8.03
N TYR A 138 -25.08 13.84 7.29
CA TYR A 138 -25.06 12.87 6.21
C TYR A 138 -24.28 11.61 6.58
N ALA A 139 -24.58 10.52 5.88
CA ALA A 139 -23.74 9.33 5.81
C ALA A 139 -23.59 8.94 4.34
N GLY A 140 -22.35 8.77 3.88
CA GLY A 140 -22.04 8.49 2.48
C GLY A 140 -22.03 9.74 1.61
N GLU A 141 -21.31 10.78 2.03
CA GLU A 141 -21.05 11.96 1.21
C GLU A 141 -19.66 11.94 0.57
N SER A 142 -19.50 12.62 -0.56
CA SER A 142 -18.27 12.60 -1.37
C SER A 142 -17.87 11.19 -1.87
N PHE A 143 -16.84 11.10 -2.71
CA PHE A 143 -16.40 9.83 -3.28
C PHE A 143 -15.34 9.16 -2.40
N LEU A 144 -15.66 7.99 -1.83
CA LEU A 144 -14.77 7.21 -0.94
C LEU A 144 -14.25 8.00 0.28
N SER A 145 -15.03 8.95 0.78
CA SER A 145 -14.77 9.71 2.00
C SER A 145 -16.05 9.90 2.81
N GLN A 146 -15.92 10.58 3.95
CA GLN A 146 -17.02 10.99 4.82
C GLN A 146 -16.56 12.23 5.59
N SER A 147 -17.33 13.31 5.56
CA SER A 147 -17.05 14.49 6.37
C SER A 147 -17.36 14.26 7.85
N SER A 148 -16.89 15.17 8.69
CA SER A 148 -17.16 15.13 10.13
C SER A 148 -18.67 15.12 10.41
N LYS A 149 -19.09 14.31 11.40
CA LYS A 149 -20.46 14.36 11.95
C LYS A 149 -20.71 15.62 12.79
N THR A 150 -19.67 16.39 13.08
CA THR A 150 -19.77 17.65 13.84
C THR A 150 -20.35 18.73 12.95
N LEU A 151 -21.47 19.31 13.35
CA LEU A 151 -22.07 20.42 12.62
C LEU A 151 -21.43 21.73 13.08
N LEU A 152 -20.49 22.24 12.29
CA LEU A 152 -19.90 23.57 12.48
C LEU A 152 -20.73 24.63 11.75
N PHE A 153 -21.21 25.62 12.50
CA PHE A 153 -21.87 26.80 11.94
C PHE A 153 -20.95 28.01 12.09
N SER A 154 -20.45 28.55 10.98
CA SER A 154 -19.75 29.84 10.96
C SER A 154 -20.80 30.95 10.87
N LEU A 155 -20.89 31.76 11.92
CA LEU A 155 -21.92 32.79 12.11
C LEU A 155 -21.45 34.18 11.64
N GLY A 156 -20.17 34.36 11.31
CA GLY A 156 -19.64 35.65 10.88
C GLY A 156 -19.59 36.63 12.05
N ASN A 157 -20.27 37.78 11.90
CA ASN A 157 -20.33 38.85 12.91
C ASN A 157 -21.66 38.84 13.71
N GLU A 158 -22.32 37.68 13.81
CA GLU A 158 -23.54 37.56 14.61
C GLU A 158 -23.18 37.38 16.09
N ASP A 159 -23.67 38.27 16.95
CA ASP A 159 -23.27 38.33 18.37
C ASP A 159 -24.06 37.39 19.27
N SER A 160 -25.16 36.80 18.78
CA SER A 160 -26.01 35.91 19.60
C SER A 160 -26.87 34.94 18.78
N ILE A 161 -27.19 33.82 19.42
CA ILE A 161 -28.11 32.80 18.90
C ILE A 161 -29.47 33.01 19.58
N GLU A 162 -30.51 33.18 18.77
CA GLU A 162 -31.89 33.31 19.25
C GLU A 162 -32.54 31.93 19.41
N GLN A 163 -32.34 31.03 18.43
CA GLN A 163 -32.98 29.73 18.43
C GLN A 163 -32.10 28.65 17.79
N VAL A 164 -32.09 27.46 18.39
CA VAL A 164 -31.56 26.24 17.78
C VAL A 164 -32.69 25.23 17.68
N VAL A 165 -32.99 24.78 16.46
CA VAL A 165 -34.06 23.81 16.19
C VAL A 165 -33.47 22.60 15.48
N VAL A 166 -33.74 21.41 16.00
CA VAL A 166 -33.37 20.14 15.38
C VAL A 166 -34.62 19.46 14.86
N ARG A 167 -34.63 19.16 13.57
CA ARG A 167 -35.57 18.21 12.97
C ARG A 167 -34.91 16.84 12.92
N TRP A 168 -35.39 15.93 13.76
CA TRP A 168 -34.85 14.58 13.88
C TRP A 168 -35.28 13.66 12.73
N PRO A 169 -34.50 12.59 12.46
CA PRO A 169 -34.95 11.50 11.60
C PRO A 169 -36.24 10.91 12.19
N GLY A 170 -37.28 10.77 11.35
CA GLY A 170 -38.63 10.41 11.80
C GLY A 170 -39.61 11.59 11.92
N GLY A 171 -39.14 12.83 11.70
CA GLY A 171 -40.00 13.99 11.46
C GLY A 171 -40.35 14.84 12.68
N GLN A 172 -39.98 14.41 13.89
CA GLN A 172 -40.11 15.21 15.11
C GLN A 172 -39.19 16.43 15.05
N THR A 173 -39.66 17.56 15.59
CA THR A 173 -38.90 18.80 15.70
C THR A 173 -38.75 19.17 17.18
N GLU A 174 -37.57 19.63 17.57
CA GLU A 174 -37.22 19.95 18.95
C GLU A 174 -36.39 21.24 19.00
N SER A 175 -36.73 22.13 19.92
CA SER A 175 -35.96 23.35 20.18
C SER A 175 -35.00 23.15 21.35
N PHE A 176 -33.79 23.68 21.23
CA PHE A 176 -32.75 23.57 22.25
C PHE A 176 -32.44 24.94 22.85
N THR A 177 -32.36 24.99 24.17
CA THR A 177 -31.99 26.18 24.95
C THR A 177 -30.57 26.08 25.51
N GLY A 178 -29.99 27.23 25.87
CA GLY A 178 -28.66 27.30 26.50
C GLY A 178 -27.48 27.38 25.52
N CYS A 179 -27.73 27.64 24.24
CA CYS A 179 -26.69 27.78 23.23
C CYS A 179 -26.22 29.24 23.13
N SER A 180 -24.92 29.47 23.29
CA SER A 180 -24.25 30.73 22.98
C SER A 180 -23.23 30.56 21.85
N ILE A 181 -22.84 31.67 21.23
CA ILE A 181 -21.74 31.72 20.26
C ILE A 181 -20.41 31.27 20.87
N ASP A 182 -19.46 30.89 20.03
CA ASP A 182 -18.09 30.46 20.32
C ASP A 182 -18.00 29.27 21.28
N ASN A 183 -19.03 28.43 21.22
CA ASN A 183 -19.18 27.27 22.08
C ASN A 183 -19.64 26.06 21.27
N ARG A 184 -19.61 24.91 21.95
CA ARG A 184 -19.87 23.60 21.36
C ARG A 184 -20.76 22.81 22.30
N TYR A 185 -21.74 22.10 21.73
CA TYR A 185 -22.78 21.47 22.50
C TYR A 185 -23.12 20.08 22.00
N THR A 186 -23.48 19.19 22.93
CA THR A 186 -24.19 17.97 22.61
C THR A 186 -25.70 18.21 22.67
N LEU A 187 -26.40 17.86 21.59
CA LEU A 187 -27.85 17.90 21.49
C LEU A 187 -28.38 16.46 21.52
N ILE A 188 -29.01 16.09 22.63
CA ILE A 188 -29.58 14.74 22.81
C ILE A 188 -31.07 14.79 22.50
N GLN A 189 -31.54 13.91 21.63
CA GLN A 189 -32.96 13.84 21.25
C GLN A 189 -33.86 13.66 22.49
N GLY A 190 -34.83 14.56 22.64
CA GLY A 190 -35.81 14.57 23.72
C GLY A 190 -35.37 15.30 25.00
N SER A 191 -34.20 15.94 25.01
CA SER A 191 -33.70 16.69 26.18
C SER A 191 -34.13 18.16 26.23
N GLY A 192 -34.36 18.80 25.08
CA GLY A 192 -34.69 20.22 24.95
C GLY A 192 -33.63 21.21 25.46
N LYS A 193 -32.48 20.72 25.93
CA LYS A 193 -31.42 21.51 26.54
C LYS A 193 -30.08 21.09 25.99
N ALA A 194 -29.29 22.06 25.55
CA ALA A 194 -27.95 21.81 25.05
C ALA A 194 -26.98 21.53 26.20
N GLU A 195 -26.15 20.50 26.05
CA GLU A 195 -25.09 20.17 27.02
C GLU A 195 -23.77 20.75 26.53
N LEU A 196 -23.19 21.68 27.30
CA LEU A 196 -21.90 22.29 26.97
C LEU A 196 -20.82 21.20 26.95
N VAL A 197 -19.97 21.24 25.92
CA VAL A 197 -18.81 20.35 25.80
C VAL A 197 -17.54 21.18 25.94
N ASP A 198 -16.62 20.71 26.78
CA ASP A 198 -15.35 21.40 27.03
C ASP A 198 -14.51 21.50 25.75
N ALA A 199 -13.75 22.59 25.65
CA ALA A 199 -12.83 22.79 24.55
C ALA A 199 -11.76 21.70 24.51
N GLN A 200 -11.46 21.16 23.32
CA GLN A 200 -10.31 20.29 23.16
C GLN A 200 -9.03 21.14 23.13
N PRO A 201 -7.88 20.61 23.59
CA PRO A 201 -6.61 21.30 23.45
C PRO A 201 -6.32 21.59 21.98
N GLN A 202 -6.08 22.85 21.65
CA GLN A 202 -5.78 23.26 20.28
C GLN A 202 -4.48 22.59 19.82
N LEU A 203 -4.56 21.82 18.73
CA LEU A 203 -3.41 21.13 18.16
C LEU A 203 -2.58 22.14 17.35
N ALA A 204 -1.53 22.69 17.97
CA ALA A 204 -0.57 23.50 17.24
C ALA A 204 0.24 22.63 16.27
N LEU A 205 0.02 22.80 14.96
CA LEU A 205 0.92 22.26 13.96
C LEU A 205 2.28 22.93 14.10
N ALA A 206 3.35 22.14 14.24
CA ALA A 206 4.71 22.66 14.16
C ALA A 206 4.88 23.35 12.79
N THR A 207 4.98 24.68 12.78
CA THR A 207 5.13 25.52 11.58
C THR A 207 6.45 25.31 10.86
N ALA A 208 7.41 24.66 11.51
CA ALA A 208 8.51 24.06 10.79
C ALA A 208 7.92 22.96 9.91
N ALA A 209 7.94 23.21 8.60
CA ALA A 209 8.35 22.17 7.68
C ALA A 209 9.68 21.62 8.24
N ARG A 210 9.60 20.69 9.20
CA ARG A 210 10.46 19.53 9.11
C ARG A 210 10.13 19.09 7.71
N GLY A 211 11.00 19.45 6.76
CA GLY A 211 11.06 18.73 5.52
C GLY A 211 10.99 17.32 6.02
N VAL A 212 9.85 16.66 5.79
CA VAL A 212 9.82 15.23 5.84
C VAL A 212 10.88 15.01 4.79
N LYS A 213 12.13 14.76 5.23
CA LYS A 213 13.09 14.04 4.42
C LYS A 213 12.19 12.90 4.02
N SER A 214 11.72 12.97 2.76
CA SER A 214 11.01 11.85 2.16
C SER A 214 11.89 10.71 2.60
N ASP A 215 11.37 9.91 3.53
CA ASP A 215 12.19 8.94 4.23
C ASP A 215 12.36 7.90 3.15
N ALA A 216 13.29 8.15 2.21
CA ALA A 216 13.01 8.09 0.77
C ALA A 216 12.25 6.82 0.49
N ALA A 217 10.90 6.94 0.39
CA ALA A 217 9.94 5.90 0.78
C ALA A 217 10.63 4.59 1.14
N ARG A 218 11.09 4.39 2.40
CA ARG A 218 12.05 3.32 2.79
C ARG A 218 11.82 2.15 1.85
N PRO A 219 12.68 1.95 0.83
CA PRO A 219 12.32 1.07 -0.26
C PRO A 219 11.93 -0.25 0.38
N VAL A 220 10.86 -0.89 -0.08
CA VAL A 220 10.50 -2.22 0.41
C VAL A 220 11.68 -3.10 0.04
N SER A 221 12.61 -3.20 1.00
CA SER A 221 13.95 -3.71 0.80
C SER A 221 14.04 -5.15 1.25
N ARG A 222 12.96 -5.65 1.87
CA ARG A 222 12.79 -7.03 2.30
C ARG A 222 11.36 -7.49 2.09
N ILE A 223 11.20 -8.53 1.28
CA ILE A 223 9.92 -9.10 0.86
C ILE A 223 9.94 -10.58 1.24
N VAL A 224 9.19 -10.93 2.27
CA VAL A 224 9.07 -12.32 2.75
C VAL A 224 7.99 -13.01 1.95
N LEU A 225 8.33 -14.16 1.37
CA LEU A 225 7.37 -14.94 0.62
C LEU A 225 6.52 -15.77 1.59
N THR A 226 5.20 -15.71 1.44
CA THR A 226 4.25 -16.53 2.19
C THR A 226 4.33 -18.00 1.83
N GLU A 227 4.68 -18.27 0.57
CA GLU A 227 4.93 -19.59 0.01
C GLU A 227 6.35 -19.62 -0.55
N SER A 228 7.08 -20.71 -0.37
CA SER A 228 8.39 -20.85 -0.99
C SER A 228 8.28 -20.98 -2.52
N ILE A 229 9.27 -20.49 -3.27
CA ILE A 229 9.36 -20.69 -4.73
C ILE A 229 10.56 -21.58 -5.04
N PRO A 230 10.39 -22.77 -5.61
CA PRO A 230 11.53 -23.63 -5.95
C PRO A 230 12.33 -23.02 -7.11
N LEU A 231 13.63 -22.85 -6.89
CA LEU A 231 14.56 -22.30 -7.89
C LEU A 231 15.63 -23.32 -8.34
N GLY A 232 15.56 -24.57 -7.89
CA GLY A 232 16.60 -25.59 -8.15
C GLY A 232 17.09 -25.65 -9.61
N PRO A 233 16.19 -25.74 -10.62
CA PRO A 233 16.62 -25.82 -12.02
C PRO A 233 17.15 -24.52 -12.64
N LEU A 234 17.03 -23.39 -11.95
CA LEU A 234 17.47 -22.09 -12.46
C LEU A 234 18.99 -22.11 -12.72
N GLY A 235 19.39 -21.74 -13.94
CA GLY A 235 20.80 -21.59 -14.31
C GLY A 235 21.40 -20.36 -13.63
N ILE A 236 22.56 -20.53 -13.00
CA ILE A 236 23.33 -19.47 -12.34
C ILE A 236 24.82 -19.63 -12.71
N PRO A 237 25.20 -19.24 -13.94
CA PRO A 237 26.57 -19.41 -14.44
C PRO A 237 27.61 -18.93 -13.44
N SER A 238 28.69 -19.70 -13.28
CA SER A 238 29.91 -19.24 -12.61
C SER A 238 30.93 -18.84 -13.66
N PHE A 239 32.01 -18.17 -13.23
CA PHE A 239 33.11 -17.86 -14.13
C PHE A 239 33.86 -19.10 -14.64
N GLU A 240 33.69 -20.27 -14.01
CA GLU A 240 34.38 -21.53 -14.36
C GLU A 240 33.44 -22.57 -14.98
N ASN A 241 32.16 -22.53 -14.63
CA ASN A 241 31.11 -23.43 -15.09
C ASN A 241 29.87 -22.64 -15.50
N ALA A 242 29.69 -22.48 -16.81
CA ALA A 242 28.55 -21.79 -17.40
C ALA A 242 27.21 -22.54 -17.23
N GLN A 243 27.24 -23.85 -16.94
CA GLN A 243 26.06 -24.70 -16.81
C GLN A 243 25.60 -24.91 -15.36
N ARG A 244 26.22 -24.21 -14.39
CA ARG A 244 25.88 -24.32 -12.97
C ARG A 244 24.41 -23.94 -12.75
N LYS A 245 23.71 -24.72 -11.94
CA LYS A 245 22.33 -24.49 -11.50
C LYS A 245 22.27 -24.22 -10.00
N VAL A 246 21.16 -23.66 -9.54
CA VAL A 246 20.95 -23.43 -8.10
C VAL A 246 20.95 -24.75 -7.32
N ALA A 247 20.41 -25.82 -7.90
CA ALA A 247 20.40 -27.16 -7.31
C ALA A 247 21.80 -27.71 -7.00
N ASP A 248 22.82 -27.30 -7.73
CA ASP A 248 24.21 -27.74 -7.51
C ASP A 248 24.78 -27.19 -6.19
N LEU A 249 24.13 -26.17 -5.62
CA LEU A 249 24.54 -25.49 -4.39
C LEU A 249 23.66 -25.86 -3.18
N ALA A 250 22.80 -26.88 -3.31
CA ALA A 250 21.91 -27.34 -2.25
C ALA A 250 22.67 -27.80 -0.98
N GLY A 251 21.94 -27.89 0.14
CA GLY A 251 22.46 -28.38 1.42
C GLY A 251 22.81 -27.29 2.44
N SER A 252 22.90 -26.04 2.02
CA SER A 252 23.07 -24.87 2.90
C SER A 252 22.16 -23.72 2.47
N PRO A 253 21.73 -22.81 3.36
CA PRO A 253 21.08 -21.57 2.95
C PRO A 253 21.94 -20.80 1.96
N ILE A 254 21.32 -20.26 0.90
CA ILE A 254 22.02 -19.57 -0.19
C ILE A 254 21.53 -18.13 -0.25
N LEU A 255 22.47 -17.18 -0.29
CA LEU A 255 22.19 -15.79 -0.68
C LEU A 255 22.69 -15.60 -2.12
N LEU A 256 21.78 -15.60 -3.10
CA LEU A 256 22.09 -15.17 -4.47
C LEU A 256 22.09 -13.65 -4.49
N ASN A 257 23.24 -13.02 -4.73
CA ASN A 257 23.42 -11.57 -4.72
C ASN A 257 23.70 -11.06 -6.14
N LEU A 258 22.84 -10.18 -6.64
CA LEU A 258 22.98 -9.53 -7.94
C LEU A 258 23.65 -8.18 -7.77
N TRP A 259 24.71 -7.95 -8.52
CA TRP A 259 25.55 -6.76 -8.39
C TRP A 259 26.17 -6.35 -9.73
N GLY A 260 26.71 -5.12 -9.82
CA GLY A 260 27.45 -4.64 -10.99
C GLY A 260 28.72 -3.90 -10.59
N THR A 261 29.72 -3.82 -11.48
CA THR A 261 31.04 -3.25 -11.14
C THR A 261 31.00 -1.74 -10.87
N THR A 262 30.02 -1.04 -11.44
CA THR A 262 29.80 0.40 -11.24
C THR A 262 28.81 0.71 -10.11
N CYS A 263 28.25 -0.31 -9.46
CA CYS A 263 27.28 -0.16 -8.38
C CYS A 263 27.98 0.10 -7.04
N ALA A 264 28.10 1.36 -6.63
CA ALA A 264 28.73 1.75 -5.36
C ALA A 264 28.08 1.06 -4.13
N SER A 265 26.75 0.95 -4.13
CA SER A 265 26.01 0.26 -3.06
C SER A 265 26.35 -1.23 -2.97
N CYS A 266 26.67 -1.87 -4.10
CA CYS A 266 27.03 -3.28 -4.16
C CYS A 266 28.44 -3.50 -3.59
N LEU A 267 29.40 -2.64 -3.94
CA LEU A 267 30.76 -2.72 -3.41
C LEU A 267 30.78 -2.52 -1.88
N LYS A 268 29.95 -1.61 -1.37
CA LYS A 268 29.75 -1.43 0.08
C LYS A 268 29.12 -2.66 0.75
N GLU A 269 28.28 -3.41 0.05
CA GLU A 269 27.72 -4.66 0.56
C GLU A 269 28.81 -5.75 0.68
N PHE A 270 29.75 -5.80 -0.28
CA PHE A 270 30.89 -6.71 -0.24
C PHE A 270 31.85 -6.42 0.91
N GLU A 271 32.16 -5.15 1.21
CA GLU A 271 32.88 -4.76 2.43
C GLU A 271 32.17 -5.35 3.67
N GLY A 272 30.84 -5.21 3.71
CA GLY A 272 30.03 -5.75 4.79
C GLY A 272 30.07 -7.28 4.92
N PHE A 273 30.19 -8.01 3.81
CA PHE A 273 30.39 -9.47 3.79
C PHE A 273 31.79 -9.84 4.27
N GLN A 274 32.83 -9.13 3.81
CA GLN A 274 34.21 -9.37 4.21
C GLN A 274 34.42 -9.14 5.71
N GLU A 275 33.96 -8.00 6.25
CA GLU A 275 34.06 -7.64 7.67
C GLU A 275 33.39 -8.67 8.61
N ARG A 276 32.38 -9.39 8.12
CA ARG A 276 31.53 -10.30 8.91
C ARG A 276 31.62 -11.74 8.42
N LYS A 277 32.67 -12.09 7.68
CA LYS A 277 32.90 -13.42 7.14
C LYS A 277 32.75 -14.52 8.19
N ASP A 278 33.37 -14.37 9.37
CA ASP A 278 33.26 -15.34 10.45
C ASP A 278 31.81 -15.59 10.93
N LYS A 279 30.97 -14.55 10.90
CA LYS A 279 29.55 -14.66 11.32
C LYS A 279 28.71 -15.34 10.24
N ILE A 280 29.02 -15.09 8.97
CA ILE A 280 28.41 -15.75 7.81
C ILE A 280 28.75 -17.24 7.83
N ASP A 281 30.05 -17.55 7.93
CA ASP A 281 30.57 -18.91 7.92
C ASP A 281 30.03 -19.73 9.11
N LYS A 282 29.95 -19.14 10.32
CA LYS A 282 29.32 -19.79 11.50
C LYS A 282 27.84 -20.13 11.33
N GLN A 283 27.10 -19.41 10.48
CA GLN A 283 25.69 -19.70 10.19
C GLN A 283 25.51 -20.58 8.96
N GLY A 284 26.60 -21.01 8.32
CA GLY A 284 26.57 -21.84 7.12
C GLY A 284 25.90 -21.16 5.93
N LEU A 285 25.83 -19.82 5.89
CA LEU A 285 25.25 -19.10 4.76
C LEU A 285 26.24 -19.09 3.60
N ARG A 286 25.84 -19.65 2.45
CA ARG A 286 26.61 -19.58 1.21
C ARG A 286 26.23 -18.32 0.44
N ILE A 287 27.20 -17.44 0.19
CA ILE A 287 27.01 -16.23 -0.62
C ILE A 287 27.45 -16.52 -2.05
N VAL A 288 26.55 -16.30 -3.00
CA VAL A 288 26.76 -16.53 -4.43
C VAL A 288 26.56 -15.20 -5.14
N THR A 289 27.64 -14.59 -5.61
CA THR A 289 27.58 -13.26 -6.24
C THR A 289 27.51 -13.40 -7.75
N LEU A 290 26.46 -12.89 -8.39
CA LEU A 290 26.28 -12.89 -9.84
C LEU A 290 26.39 -11.46 -10.37
N CYS A 291 27.41 -11.22 -11.19
CA CYS A 291 27.60 -9.94 -11.87
C CYS A 291 26.58 -9.77 -12.99
N THR A 292 25.89 -8.63 -13.02
CA THR A 292 24.91 -8.28 -14.07
C THR A 292 25.49 -7.42 -15.19
N ASP A 293 26.79 -7.10 -15.12
CA ASP A 293 27.45 -6.33 -16.15
C ASP A 293 27.62 -7.15 -17.44
N PRO A 294 27.76 -6.50 -18.60
CA PRO A 294 27.98 -7.20 -19.87
C PRO A 294 29.32 -7.97 -19.90
N PHE A 295 29.43 -8.88 -20.86
CA PHE A 295 30.54 -9.83 -20.98
C PHE A 295 31.94 -9.19 -20.98
N ASP A 296 32.09 -8.02 -21.61
CA ASP A 296 33.35 -7.27 -21.69
C ASP A 296 33.89 -6.84 -20.32
N LYS A 297 33.04 -6.78 -19.30
CA LYS A 297 33.41 -6.45 -17.92
C LYS A 297 33.65 -7.66 -17.03
N HIS A 298 33.54 -8.89 -17.52
CA HIS A 298 33.71 -10.09 -16.70
C HIS A 298 35.11 -10.19 -16.07
N GLU A 299 36.17 -9.79 -16.77
CA GLU A 299 37.53 -9.76 -16.20
C GLU A 299 37.67 -8.73 -15.08
N GLN A 300 37.00 -7.58 -15.19
CA GLN A 300 36.93 -6.61 -14.10
C GLN A 300 36.14 -7.18 -12.91
N ALA A 301 35.01 -7.84 -13.17
CA ALA A 301 34.19 -8.46 -12.14
C ALA A 301 34.98 -9.53 -11.36
N LYS A 302 35.75 -10.39 -12.04
CA LYS A 302 36.67 -11.38 -11.43
C LYS A 302 37.68 -10.73 -10.49
N LYS A 303 38.27 -9.59 -10.88
CA LYS A 303 39.20 -8.84 -10.03
C LYS A 303 38.52 -8.31 -8.77
N VAL A 304 37.31 -7.77 -8.90
CA VAL A 304 36.53 -7.24 -7.77
C VAL A 304 36.19 -8.37 -6.77
N VAL A 305 35.61 -9.48 -7.22
CA VAL A 305 35.26 -10.59 -6.30
C VAL A 305 36.49 -11.21 -5.66
N SER A 306 37.62 -11.25 -6.35
CA SER A 306 38.90 -11.73 -5.78
C SER A 306 39.43 -10.79 -4.70
N HIS A 307 39.32 -9.47 -4.89
CA HIS A 307 39.72 -8.47 -3.90
C HIS A 307 38.96 -8.64 -2.58
N PHE A 308 37.66 -8.94 -2.64
CA PHE A 308 36.81 -9.15 -1.46
C PHE A 308 36.78 -10.60 -0.93
N GLY A 309 37.51 -11.54 -1.56
CA GLY A 309 37.56 -12.94 -1.13
C GLY A 309 36.27 -13.75 -1.41
N LEU A 310 35.50 -13.35 -2.43
CA LEU A 310 34.20 -13.93 -2.81
C LEU A 310 34.26 -14.81 -4.08
N GLN A 311 35.47 -15.08 -4.59
CA GLN A 311 35.68 -15.72 -5.89
C GLN A 311 35.06 -17.12 -6.02
N ARG A 312 35.00 -17.89 -4.93
CA ARG A 312 34.65 -19.33 -4.95
C ARG A 312 33.33 -19.65 -5.64
N ASP A 313 32.27 -18.93 -5.30
CA ASP A 313 30.93 -19.17 -5.83
C ASP A 313 30.47 -18.05 -6.78
N SER A 314 31.38 -17.16 -7.16
CA SER A 314 31.09 -16.00 -8.01
C SER A 314 30.81 -16.37 -9.47
N GLY A 315 30.02 -15.53 -10.14
CA GLY A 315 29.60 -15.74 -11.51
C GLY A 315 29.00 -14.51 -12.15
N TYR A 316 28.20 -14.75 -13.18
CA TYR A 316 27.54 -13.71 -13.98
C TYR A 316 26.10 -14.12 -14.29
N THR A 317 25.29 -13.15 -14.68
CA THR A 317 23.95 -13.39 -15.22
C THR A 317 24.01 -13.44 -16.73
N ASP A 318 23.27 -14.35 -17.35
CA ASP A 318 22.98 -14.36 -18.77
C ASP A 318 21.50 -13.95 -19.02
N ASP A 319 21.14 -13.82 -20.30
CA ASP A 319 19.77 -13.44 -20.69
C ASP A 319 18.74 -14.45 -20.17
N ALA A 320 19.09 -15.74 -20.12
CA ALA A 320 18.21 -16.79 -19.62
C ALA A 320 17.90 -16.59 -18.13
N PHE A 321 18.92 -16.30 -17.31
CA PHE A 321 18.74 -15.96 -15.90
C PHE A 321 17.92 -14.68 -15.72
N MET A 322 18.23 -13.62 -16.47
CA MET A 322 17.55 -12.33 -16.32
C MET A 322 16.07 -12.41 -16.71
N ASN A 323 15.74 -13.08 -17.82
CA ASN A 323 14.36 -13.31 -18.23
C ASN A 323 13.60 -14.16 -17.21
N ALA A 324 14.24 -15.20 -16.67
CA ALA A 324 13.64 -16.02 -15.62
C ALA A 324 13.40 -15.22 -14.34
N LEU A 325 14.35 -14.36 -13.95
CA LEU A 325 14.23 -13.48 -12.80
C LEU A 325 13.08 -12.47 -12.97
N GLU A 326 12.88 -11.92 -14.17
CA GLU A 326 11.77 -11.01 -14.45
C GLU A 326 10.41 -11.68 -14.28
N ILE A 327 10.25 -12.92 -14.76
CA ILE A 327 9.03 -13.71 -14.54
C ILE A 327 8.81 -13.94 -13.03
N LEU A 328 9.86 -14.36 -12.32
CA LEU A 328 9.80 -14.66 -10.88
C LEU A 328 9.45 -13.43 -10.05
N LEU A 329 10.16 -12.32 -10.24
CA LEU A 329 9.91 -11.09 -9.52
C LEU A 329 8.57 -10.47 -9.95
N GLY A 330 8.20 -10.55 -11.23
CA GLY A 330 6.89 -10.12 -11.72
C GLY A 330 5.73 -10.78 -10.97
N GLU A 331 5.83 -12.08 -10.69
CA GLU A 331 4.84 -12.80 -9.87
C GLU A 331 4.90 -12.40 -8.38
N ILE A 332 6.10 -12.25 -7.80
CA ILE A 332 6.26 -11.99 -6.36
C ILE A 332 5.85 -10.55 -6.00
N ILE A 333 6.27 -9.57 -6.80
CA ILE A 333 6.18 -8.14 -6.48
C ILE A 333 5.31 -7.34 -7.45
N GLY A 334 4.75 -8.00 -8.47
CA GLY A 334 4.01 -7.33 -9.54
C GLY A 334 4.95 -6.70 -10.57
N ARG A 335 4.37 -5.91 -11.49
CA ARG A 335 5.15 -5.15 -12.48
C ARG A 335 6.11 -4.19 -11.80
N TYR A 336 7.37 -4.19 -12.23
CA TYR A 336 8.43 -3.36 -11.67
C TYR A 336 9.39 -2.90 -12.77
N ASN A 337 10.08 -1.77 -12.57
CA ASN A 337 10.99 -1.19 -13.56
C ASN A 337 12.41 -1.68 -13.35
N GLY A 338 12.74 -2.83 -13.93
CA GLY A 338 14.07 -3.43 -13.88
C GLY A 338 14.51 -3.85 -12.47
N THR A 339 15.45 -4.79 -12.39
CA THR A 339 15.94 -5.29 -11.09
C THR A 339 16.91 -4.27 -10.50
N PRO A 340 16.59 -3.61 -9.37
CA PRO A 340 17.50 -2.64 -8.78
C PRO A 340 18.74 -3.37 -8.24
N LEU A 341 19.91 -2.71 -8.27
CA LEU A 341 21.15 -3.28 -7.72
C LEU A 341 21.56 -2.56 -6.43
N PRO A 342 22.00 -3.29 -5.38
CA PRO A 342 21.99 -4.76 -5.31
C PRO A 342 20.58 -5.31 -5.11
N THR A 343 20.33 -6.53 -5.58
CA THR A 343 19.16 -7.34 -5.22
C THR A 343 19.65 -8.69 -4.73
N SER A 344 19.16 -9.14 -3.58
CA SER A 344 19.54 -10.45 -3.02
C SER A 344 18.34 -11.36 -2.88
N LEU A 345 18.51 -12.64 -3.17
CA LEU A 345 17.51 -13.68 -3.02
C LEU A 345 18.01 -14.67 -1.97
N LEU A 346 17.29 -14.82 -0.86
CA LEU A 346 17.62 -15.80 0.18
C LEU A 346 16.81 -17.07 -0.03
N LEU A 347 17.53 -18.16 -0.24
CA LEU A 347 17.01 -19.49 -0.46
C LEU A 347 17.30 -20.37 0.76
N ASP A 348 16.40 -21.31 1.03
CA ASP A 348 16.63 -22.37 2.01
C ASP A 348 17.57 -23.46 1.46
N SER A 349 17.90 -24.45 2.31
CA SER A 349 18.80 -25.55 1.96
C SER A 349 18.27 -26.50 0.88
N MET A 350 16.99 -26.39 0.51
CA MET A 350 16.35 -27.12 -0.59
C MET A 350 16.21 -26.25 -1.85
N CYS A 351 16.93 -25.12 -1.92
CA CYS A 351 16.92 -24.20 -3.04
C CYS A 351 15.55 -23.55 -3.31
N ASN A 352 14.73 -23.39 -2.28
CA ASN A 352 13.52 -22.60 -2.40
C ASN A 352 13.74 -21.16 -1.95
N LEU A 353 13.32 -20.20 -2.77
CA LEU A 353 13.30 -18.78 -2.45
C LEU A 353 12.31 -18.49 -1.31
N ARG A 354 12.79 -17.75 -0.30
CA ARG A 354 12.04 -17.41 0.92
C ARG A 354 11.97 -15.91 1.19
N VAL A 355 13.00 -15.16 0.80
CA VAL A 355 13.04 -13.70 0.98
C VAL A 355 13.70 -13.04 -0.22
N VAL A 356 13.09 -11.97 -0.76
CA VAL A 356 13.72 -11.05 -1.74
C VAL A 356 14.14 -9.78 -1.03
N TYR A 357 15.36 -9.35 -1.29
CA TYR A 357 15.92 -8.12 -0.78
C TYR A 357 16.19 -7.14 -1.92
N LYS A 358 15.78 -5.87 -1.79
CA LYS A 358 15.93 -4.84 -2.82
C LYS A 358 16.72 -3.64 -2.28
N GLY A 359 17.85 -3.35 -2.90
CA GLY A 359 18.76 -2.29 -2.48
C GLY A 359 19.78 -2.75 -1.43
N PRO A 360 20.68 -1.84 -1.01
CA PRO A 360 21.74 -2.17 -0.05
C PRO A 360 21.14 -2.56 1.29
N GLU A 361 21.24 -3.83 1.64
CA GLU A 361 20.59 -4.37 2.82
C GLU A 361 21.54 -4.61 3.99
N ARG A 362 20.98 -4.56 5.20
CA ARG A 362 21.78 -4.75 6.41
C ARG A 362 22.04 -6.25 6.57
N LEU A 363 23.29 -6.69 6.42
CA LEU A 363 23.69 -8.09 6.65
C LEU A 363 23.16 -8.67 7.98
N GLY A 364 23.02 -7.85 9.03
CA GLY A 364 22.41 -8.29 10.29
C GLY A 364 20.97 -8.82 10.15
N LEU A 365 20.19 -8.25 9.22
CA LEU A 365 18.83 -8.69 8.88
C LEU A 365 18.86 -10.01 8.09
N ILE A 366 19.74 -10.13 7.10
CA ILE A 366 19.94 -11.38 6.34
C ILE A 366 20.33 -12.53 7.27
N LEU A 367 21.33 -12.33 8.13
CA LEU A 367 21.76 -13.34 9.10
C LEU A 367 20.64 -13.68 10.10
N ARG A 368 19.77 -12.73 10.46
CA ARG A 368 18.60 -13.03 11.28
C ARG A 368 17.63 -13.96 10.56
N ASP A 369 17.38 -13.71 9.28
CA ASP A 369 16.49 -14.55 8.48
C ASP A 369 17.06 -15.95 8.24
N VAL A 370 18.37 -16.06 8.04
CA VAL A 370 19.05 -17.37 7.98
C VAL A 370 18.83 -18.18 9.26
N ARG A 371 18.98 -17.55 10.43
CA ARG A 371 18.66 -18.22 11.71
C ARG A 371 17.21 -18.66 11.77
N LEU A 372 16.27 -17.84 11.31
CA LEU A 372 14.85 -18.22 11.27
C LEU A 372 14.59 -19.38 10.30
N LEU A 373 15.23 -19.40 9.13
CA LEU A 373 15.11 -20.51 8.17
C LEU A 373 15.51 -21.84 8.77
N SER A 374 16.53 -21.89 9.63
CA SER A 374 16.94 -23.12 10.33
C SER A 374 15.85 -23.70 11.25
N THR A 375 14.85 -22.89 11.64
CA THR A 375 13.73 -23.31 12.50
C THR A 375 12.47 -23.70 11.72
N ILE A 376 12.47 -23.53 10.40
CA ILE A 376 11.34 -23.83 9.52
C ILE A 376 11.61 -25.18 8.88
N ASN A 377 10.62 -26.07 8.87
CA ASN A 377 10.72 -27.29 8.09
C ASN A 377 10.87 -26.89 6.61
N PRO A 378 11.96 -27.25 5.91
CA PRO A 378 12.14 -26.85 4.51
C PRO A 378 11.04 -27.36 3.57
N ARG A 379 10.33 -28.42 3.98
CA ARG A 379 9.16 -28.96 3.27
C ARG A 379 7.85 -28.25 3.62
N ASP A 380 7.82 -27.40 4.65
CA ASP A 380 6.69 -26.54 4.94
C ASP A 380 6.75 -25.32 3.99
N PRO A 381 5.75 -25.14 3.10
CA PRO A 381 5.70 -23.98 2.23
C PRO A 381 5.43 -22.69 3.02
N SER A 382 4.95 -22.74 4.26
CA SER A 382 4.54 -21.57 5.02
C SER A 382 5.73 -20.67 5.43
N GLY A 383 5.68 -19.40 5.01
CA GLY A 383 6.64 -18.35 5.39
C GLY A 383 6.29 -17.62 6.69
N SER A 384 5.29 -18.09 7.44
CA SER A 384 4.67 -17.38 8.58
C SER A 384 5.63 -17.05 9.73
N ARG A 385 6.71 -17.84 9.91
CA ARG A 385 7.74 -17.56 10.92
C ARG A 385 8.72 -16.45 10.51
N LEU A 386 8.86 -16.18 9.20
CA LEU A 386 9.69 -15.09 8.66
C LEU A 386 8.98 -13.73 8.68
N SER A 387 7.66 -13.71 8.91
CA SER A 387 6.83 -12.50 8.96
C SER A 387 6.73 -11.86 10.35
N PHE A 388 7.53 -12.34 11.31
CA PHE A 388 7.54 -11.85 12.71
C PHE A 388 6.15 -11.92 13.39
N GLY A 389 5.40 -12.98 13.12
CA GLY A 389 4.07 -13.18 13.72
C GLY A 389 2.93 -12.43 13.03
N ARG A 390 3.20 -11.73 11.91
CA ARG A 390 2.13 -11.12 11.11
C ARG A 390 1.40 -12.18 10.29
N ARG A 391 0.08 -12.21 10.42
CA ARG A 391 -0.80 -13.05 9.57
C ARG A 391 -0.77 -12.48 8.15
N LEU A 392 -0.12 -13.20 7.24
CA LEU A 392 -0.11 -12.84 5.82
C LEU A 392 -1.23 -13.59 5.12
N VAL A 393 -1.96 -12.90 4.24
CA VAL A 393 -2.96 -13.54 3.38
C VAL A 393 -2.22 -14.47 2.41
N ARG A 394 -2.57 -15.75 2.44
CA ARG A 394 -2.05 -16.72 1.47
C ARG A 394 -2.69 -16.43 0.12
N ARG A 395 -1.88 -16.12 -0.90
CA ARG A 395 -2.32 -16.08 -2.29
C ARG A 395 -2.01 -17.43 -2.92
N THR A 396 -2.97 -17.97 -3.66
CA THR A 396 -2.72 -19.04 -4.62
C THR A 396 -1.89 -18.43 -5.75
N ARG A 397 -0.70 -18.97 -6.00
CA ARG A 397 0.15 -18.55 -7.13
C ARG A 397 -0.34 -19.12 -8.44
N ASP A 398 -0.11 -18.37 -9.51
CA ASP A 398 -0.38 -18.83 -10.87
C ASP A 398 0.78 -19.65 -11.44
N TYR A 399 1.00 -20.85 -10.88
CA TYR A 399 2.07 -21.73 -11.36
C TYR A 399 1.88 -22.15 -12.83
N ALA A 400 0.63 -22.23 -13.31
CA ALA A 400 0.33 -22.55 -14.71
C ALA A 400 0.77 -21.41 -15.65
N GLY A 401 0.39 -20.16 -15.33
CA GLY A 401 0.84 -18.98 -16.08
C GLY A 401 2.36 -18.83 -16.08
N MET A 402 3.02 -19.06 -14.93
CA MET A 402 4.49 -19.07 -14.87
C MET A 402 5.11 -20.15 -15.76
N ALA A 403 4.54 -21.36 -15.81
CA ALA A 403 5.02 -22.44 -16.68
C ALA A 403 4.95 -22.05 -18.17
N GLU A 404 3.88 -21.36 -18.59
CA GLU A 404 3.74 -20.84 -19.95
C GLU A 404 4.79 -19.78 -20.26
N LEU A 405 4.99 -18.82 -19.36
CA LEU A 405 6.02 -17.78 -19.52
C LEU A 405 7.42 -18.38 -19.63
N PHE A 406 7.75 -19.38 -18.79
CA PHE A 406 9.04 -20.08 -18.88
C PHE A 406 9.20 -20.83 -20.21
N ARG A 407 8.13 -21.41 -20.75
CA ARG A 407 8.15 -22.04 -22.08
C ARG A 407 8.40 -20.99 -23.17
N GLY A 408 7.76 -19.83 -23.07
CA GLY A 408 7.92 -18.71 -24.00
C GLY A 408 9.37 -18.22 -24.09
N ILE A 409 10.12 -18.23 -22.98
CA ILE A 409 11.55 -17.86 -22.97
C ILE A 409 12.49 -19.05 -23.23
N GLY A 410 11.97 -20.21 -23.62
CA GLY A 410 12.75 -21.41 -23.94
C GLY A 410 13.29 -22.19 -22.72
N SER A 411 12.90 -21.84 -21.50
CA SER A 411 13.34 -22.52 -20.27
C SER A 411 12.49 -23.77 -19.99
N THR A 412 12.72 -24.83 -20.77
CA THR A 412 11.95 -26.08 -20.70
C THR A 412 11.95 -26.72 -19.32
N THR A 413 13.09 -26.75 -18.63
CA THR A 413 13.20 -27.37 -17.31
C THR A 413 12.42 -26.61 -16.24
N MET A 414 12.44 -25.27 -16.28
CA MET A 414 11.62 -24.45 -15.39
C MET A 414 10.13 -24.61 -15.73
N ALA A 415 9.77 -24.59 -17.01
CA ALA A 415 8.38 -24.80 -17.44
C ALA A 415 7.82 -26.13 -16.92
N THR A 416 8.57 -27.23 -17.05
CA THR A 416 8.15 -28.55 -16.53
C THR A 416 7.98 -28.54 -15.01
N LEU A 417 8.91 -27.95 -14.25
CA LEU A 417 8.79 -27.86 -12.79
C LEU A 417 7.52 -27.10 -12.39
N TYR A 418 7.26 -25.95 -13.02
CA TYR A 418 6.11 -25.11 -12.65
C TYR A 418 4.78 -25.72 -13.07
N GLN A 419 4.75 -26.47 -14.18
CA GLN A 419 3.59 -27.28 -14.56
C GLN A 419 3.28 -28.34 -13.50
N GLN A 420 4.29 -29.06 -13.00
CA GLN A 420 4.09 -30.07 -11.95
C GLN A 420 3.55 -29.46 -10.65
N LEU A 421 4.00 -28.24 -10.30
CA LEU A 421 3.47 -27.50 -9.14
C LEU A 421 2.01 -27.08 -9.34
N ALA A 422 1.65 -26.65 -10.56
CA ALA A 422 0.27 -26.34 -10.91
C ALA A 422 -0.63 -27.58 -10.77
N ASP A 423 -0.22 -28.72 -11.33
CA ASP A 423 -0.96 -29.98 -11.27
C ASP A 423 -1.13 -30.47 -9.82
N ALA A 424 -0.08 -30.32 -8.99
CA ALA A 424 -0.13 -30.67 -7.58
C ALA A 424 -1.07 -29.75 -6.77
N ALA A 425 -1.09 -28.46 -7.08
CA ALA A 425 -1.99 -27.50 -6.45
C ALA A 425 -3.47 -27.85 -6.73
N VAL A 426 -3.81 -28.23 -7.96
CA VAL A 426 -5.16 -28.67 -8.35
C VAL A 426 -5.56 -29.94 -7.59
N LYS A 427 -4.68 -30.95 -7.51
CA LYS A 427 -4.94 -32.19 -6.76
C LYS A 427 -5.18 -31.95 -5.26
N SER A 428 -4.49 -30.97 -4.67
CA SER A 428 -4.66 -30.63 -3.25
C SER A 428 -5.99 -29.94 -2.92
N GLN A 429 -6.70 -29.45 -3.93
CA GLN A 429 -8.00 -28.77 -3.79
C GLN A 429 -9.20 -29.70 -4.05
N GLN A 430 -8.98 -30.94 -4.49
CA GLN A 430 -10.05 -31.94 -4.61
C GLN A 430 -10.42 -32.52 -3.23
N PRO A 431 -11.72 -32.61 -2.87
CA PRO A 431 -12.13 -33.19 -1.60
C PRO A 431 -11.74 -34.68 -1.52
N LYS A 432 -11.13 -35.09 -0.41
CA LYS A 432 -10.84 -36.50 -0.15
C LYS A 432 -12.17 -37.26 0.00
N GLU A 433 -12.42 -38.27 -0.83
CA GLU A 433 -13.55 -39.18 -0.65
C GLU A 433 -13.44 -39.88 0.71
N GLU A 434 -14.37 -39.59 1.62
CA GLU A 434 -14.54 -40.33 2.86
C GLU A 434 -15.07 -41.74 2.52
N LYS A 435 -14.25 -42.76 2.82
CA LYS A 435 -14.72 -44.15 2.89
C LYS A 435 -15.80 -44.25 3.97
N LYS A 436 -17.06 -44.36 3.56
CA LYS A 436 -18.17 -44.77 4.43
C LYS A 436 -17.98 -46.24 4.81
N GLU A 437 -17.49 -46.49 6.02
CA GLU A 437 -17.69 -47.78 6.69
C GLU A 437 -19.15 -47.89 7.13
N SER A 438 -19.87 -48.82 6.53
CA SER A 438 -21.23 -49.19 6.90
C SER A 438 -21.19 -50.08 8.15
N HIS A 439 -21.42 -49.51 9.33
CA HIS A 439 -21.86 -50.29 10.48
C HIS A 439 -23.36 -50.51 10.42
N LEU A 440 -23.72 -51.73 10.03
CA LEU A 440 -25.01 -52.36 10.29
C LEU A 440 -25.25 -52.37 11.81
N ILE A 441 -26.36 -51.77 12.25
CA ILE A 441 -26.98 -52.10 13.54
C ILE A 441 -28.15 -53.00 13.23
N SER A 442 -27.96 -54.30 13.50
CA SER A 442 -29.01 -55.27 13.76
C SER A 442 -29.07 -55.48 15.27
N GLY A 443 -30.25 -55.33 15.87
CA GLY A 443 -30.53 -55.62 17.28
C GLY A 443 -31.47 -54.60 17.89
#